data_AF-A0A2A2AQI9-F1
#
_entry.id   AF-A0A2A2AQI9-F1
#
_cell.length_a   1.000
_cell.length_b   1.000
_cell.length_c   1.000
_cell.angle_alpha   90.00
_cell.angle_beta   90.00
_cell.angle_gamma   90.00
#
_symmetry.space_group_name_H-M   'P 1'
#
loop_
_entity.id
_entity.type
_entity.pdbx_description
1 polymer ?
#
loop_
_entity_poly.entity_id
_entity_poly.type
_entity_poly.pdbx_seq_one_letter_code
_entity_poly.pdbx_strand_id
1 'polypeptide(L)'
;MPGKLYLIGQCASGRNWRNKSVVEYIKQLHGSWFTQPPAEHSTPAMFIPFPLHHDIDDSRGAFQERIKTLFGYEERRFGIIFDRLRITYFANACMAFAEPQRRHIEGSERFDRIITWVKNTSQIAGLAQI
;
A
#
# COMPACT_ATOMS: atom_id res chain seq x y z
N MET A 1 -0.48 -25.12 -5.85
CA MET A 1 0.99 -25.21 -5.93
C MET A 1 1.56 -25.05 -4.52
N PRO A 2 2.54 -25.85 -4.11
CA PRO A 2 3.25 -25.62 -2.86
C PRO A 2 4.15 -24.38 -3.02
N GLY A 3 3.97 -23.39 -2.14
CA GLY A 3 4.56 -22.06 -2.24
C GLY A 3 3.47 -20.98 -2.22
N LYS A 4 3.45 -20.16 -1.18
CA LYS A 4 2.57 -18.99 -1.08
C LYS A 4 3.40 -17.74 -1.31
N LEU A 5 2.85 -16.78 -2.06
CA LEU A 5 3.44 -15.45 -2.14
C LEU A 5 3.44 -14.85 -0.73
N TYR A 6 4.62 -14.44 -0.28
CA TYR A 6 4.81 -13.84 1.03
C TYR A 6 5.35 -12.44 0.84
N LEU A 7 4.52 -11.45 1.17
CA LEU A 7 4.84 -10.04 1.07
C LEU A 7 4.86 -9.44 2.47
N ILE A 8 5.89 -8.66 2.77
CA ILE A 8 5.99 -7.89 4.01
C ILE A 8 6.24 -6.46 3.60
N GLY A 9 5.38 -5.56 4.07
CA GLY A 9 5.57 -4.15 3.79
C GLY A 9 5.65 -3.30 5.05
N GLN A 10 6.48 -2.27 4.96
CA GLN A 10 6.54 -1.21 5.95
C GLN A 10 5.54 -0.12 5.58
N CYS A 11 4.84 0.45 6.57
CA CYS A 11 3.99 1.61 6.37
C CYS A 11 4.77 2.90 6.66
N ALA A 12 4.81 3.81 5.70
CA ALA A 12 5.35 5.15 5.88
C ALA A 12 4.37 6.01 6.67
N SER A 13 4.71 6.39 7.91
CA SER A 13 3.87 7.30 8.72
C SER A 13 4.15 8.79 8.49
N GLY A 14 5.17 9.15 7.72
CA GLY A 14 5.57 10.54 7.47
C GLY A 14 6.61 10.68 6.36
N ARG A 15 7.06 11.91 6.08
CA ARG A 15 7.97 12.23 4.96
C ARG A 15 9.42 11.71 5.11
N ASN A 16 9.79 11.19 6.28
CA ASN A 16 11.12 10.63 6.56
C ASN A 16 11.27 9.14 6.20
N TRP A 17 10.29 8.55 5.52
CA TRP A 17 10.27 7.13 5.16
C TRP A 17 11.48 6.70 4.30
N ARG A 18 12.05 7.61 3.52
CA ARG A 18 13.23 7.35 2.66
C ARG A 18 14.49 6.98 3.43
N ASN A 19 14.55 7.25 4.73
CA ASN A 19 15.69 6.95 5.58
C ASN A 19 15.51 5.64 6.38
N LYS A 20 14.42 4.89 6.14
CA LYS A 20 14.09 3.66 6.88
C LYS A 20 14.27 2.45 5.97
N SER A 21 15.12 1.50 6.37
CA SER A 21 15.38 0.28 5.60
C SER A 21 14.29 -0.77 5.83
N VAL A 22 13.52 -1.11 4.80
CA VAL A 22 12.49 -2.19 4.87
C VAL A 22 13.15 -3.55 5.14
N VAL A 23 14.29 -3.81 4.50
CA VAL A 23 14.98 -5.11 4.53
C VAL A 23 15.52 -5.44 5.93
N GLU A 24 16.07 -4.45 6.64
CA GLU A 24 16.59 -4.65 7.99
C GLU A 24 15.47 -4.99 8.98
N TYR A 25 14.33 -4.29 8.89
CA TYR A 25 13.17 -4.57 9.74
C TYR A 25 12.54 -5.93 9.47
N ILE A 26 12.53 -6.40 8.21
CA ILE A 26 12.01 -7.73 7.86
C ILE A 26 12.80 -8.83 8.60
N LYS A 27 14.14 -8.75 8.58
CA LYS A 27 14.98 -9.73 9.28
C LYS A 27 14.69 -9.76 10.78
N GLN A 28 14.55 -8.58 11.40
CA GLN A 28 14.20 -8.49 12.81
C GLN A 28 12.80 -9.07 13.10
N LEU A 29 11.83 -8.78 12.23
CA LEU A 29 10.46 -9.29 12.35
C LEU A 29 10.44 -10.83 12.35
N HIS A 30 11.14 -11.46 11.39
CA HIS A 30 11.22 -12.92 11.31
C HIS A 30 11.82 -13.58 12.54
N GLY A 31 12.83 -12.95 13.14
CA GLY A 31 13.52 -13.51 14.31
C GLY A 31 12.81 -13.32 15.65
N SER A 32 11.83 -12.42 15.75
CA SER A 32 11.27 -12.02 17.06
C SER A 32 9.74 -11.99 17.16
N TRP A 33 9.01 -11.91 16.04
CA TRP A 33 7.54 -11.77 16.07
C TRP A 33 6.78 -13.07 15.78
N PHE A 34 7.44 -14.10 15.26
CA PHE A 34 6.79 -15.35 14.90
C PHE A 34 7.25 -16.50 15.80
N THR A 35 6.29 -17.31 16.28
CA THR A 35 6.59 -18.56 17.01
C THR A 35 7.27 -19.60 16.13
N GLN A 36 6.92 -19.61 14.84
CA GLN A 36 7.59 -20.39 13.81
C GLN A 36 8.00 -19.44 12.68
N PRO A 37 9.29 -19.36 12.32
CA PRO A 37 9.73 -18.47 11.25
C PRO A 37 8.96 -18.75 9.96
N PRO A 38 8.44 -17.71 9.28
CA PRO A 38 7.82 -17.86 7.97
C PRO A 38 8.88 -18.20 6.91
N ALA A 39 8.50 -18.22 5.64
CA ALA A 39 9.45 -18.41 4.55
C ALA A 39 10.58 -17.37 4.62
N GLU A 40 11.83 -17.84 4.47
CA GLU A 40 13.03 -17.00 4.53
C GLU A 40 13.01 -15.90 3.46
N HIS A 41 12.47 -16.21 2.28
CA HIS A 41 12.31 -15.24 1.20
C HIS A 41 10.93 -14.58 1.28
N SER A 42 10.93 -13.27 1.43
CA SER A 42 9.75 -12.42 1.34
C SER A 42 9.93 -11.35 0.27
N THR A 43 8.85 -10.96 -0.39
CA THR A 43 8.83 -9.78 -1.26
C THR A 43 8.67 -8.53 -0.39
N PRO A 44 9.67 -7.63 -0.32
CA PRO A 44 9.54 -6.39 0.42
C PRO A 44 8.55 -5.45 -0.27
N ALA A 45 7.88 -4.62 0.52
CA ALA A 45 7.01 -3.58 0.04
C ALA A 45 7.07 -2.31 0.92
N MET A 46 6.64 -1.19 0.36
CA MET A 46 6.44 0.07 1.08
C MET A 46 5.03 0.60 0.81
N PHE A 47 4.28 0.83 1.89
CA PHE A 47 2.95 1.42 1.85
C PHE A 47 3.05 2.90 2.22
N ILE A 48 2.71 3.78 1.28
CA ILE A 48 2.84 5.23 1.42
C ILE A 48 1.43 5.86 1.41
N PRO A 49 0.96 6.45 2.53
CA PRO A 49 -0.42 6.94 2.65
C PRO A 49 -0.67 8.29 1.97
N PHE A 50 0.25 8.74 1.12
CA PHE A 50 0.12 9.95 0.31
C PHE A 50 0.52 9.66 -1.15
N PRO A 51 0.03 10.46 -2.12
CA PRO A 51 0.37 10.25 -3.53
C PRO A 51 1.85 10.57 -3.74
N LEU A 52 2.62 9.57 -4.20
CA LEU A 52 4.08 9.71 -4.29
C LEU A 52 4.50 10.76 -5.33
N HIS A 53 3.64 10.99 -6.33
CA HIS A 53 3.88 11.97 -7.37
C HIS A 53 3.86 13.42 -6.89
N HIS A 54 3.40 13.72 -5.67
CA HIS A 54 3.49 15.08 -5.11
C HIS A 54 4.94 15.54 -4.90
N ASP A 55 5.91 14.62 -4.90
CA ASP A 55 7.35 14.95 -4.78
C ASP A 55 7.99 15.30 -6.14
N ILE A 56 7.21 15.28 -7.24
CA ILE A 56 7.66 15.59 -8.60
C ILE A 56 7.47 17.09 -8.85
N ASP A 57 8.58 17.83 -8.97
CA ASP A 57 8.59 19.26 -9.33
C ASP A 57 8.09 19.51 -10.76
N ASP A 58 7.10 20.37 -11.02
CA ASP A 58 6.53 20.58 -12.37
C ASP A 58 7.50 21.15 -13.44
N SER A 59 8.71 21.55 -13.06
CA SER A 59 9.61 22.33 -13.92
C SER A 59 10.34 21.58 -15.06
N ARG A 60 10.27 20.24 -15.16
CA ARG A 60 11.09 19.46 -16.12
C ARG A 60 10.38 18.24 -16.71
N GLY A 61 10.53 18.03 -18.04
CA GLY A 61 10.24 16.78 -18.76
C GLY A 61 8.77 16.32 -18.77
N ALA A 62 8.51 15.19 -19.44
CA ALA A 62 7.18 14.59 -19.45
C ALA A 62 6.85 13.95 -18.08
N PHE A 63 5.71 14.31 -17.49
CA PHE A 63 5.27 13.83 -16.17
C PHE A 63 5.31 12.30 -16.04
N GLN A 64 4.82 11.56 -17.05
CA GLN A 64 4.77 10.09 -17.04
C GLN A 64 6.15 9.45 -16.90
N GLU A 65 7.17 9.95 -17.60
CA GLU A 65 8.52 9.39 -17.53
C GLU A 65 9.17 9.66 -16.16
N ARG A 66 8.80 10.76 -15.52
CA ARG A 66 9.29 11.10 -14.17
C ARG A 66 8.64 10.25 -13.09
N ILE A 67 7.35 9.96 -13.23
CA ILE A 67 6.65 8.98 -12.40
C ILE A 67 7.36 7.64 -12.50
N LYS A 68 7.58 7.13 -13.71
CA LYS A 68 8.28 5.85 -13.93
C LYS A 68 9.67 5.86 -13.30
N THR A 69 10.42 6.94 -13.48
CA THR A 69 11.77 7.08 -12.91
C THR A 69 11.74 7.09 -11.38
N LEU A 70 10.85 7.87 -10.77
CA LEU A 70 10.69 7.95 -9.31
C LEU A 70 10.29 6.60 -8.73
N PHE A 71 9.26 5.95 -9.29
CA PHE A 71 8.82 4.63 -8.84
C PHE A 71 9.92 3.59 -9.02
N GLY A 72 10.60 3.56 -10.17
CA GLY A 72 11.70 2.63 -10.41
C GLY A 72 12.89 2.83 -9.47
N TYR A 73 13.19 4.07 -9.06
CA TYR A 73 14.22 4.36 -8.07
C TYR A 73 13.83 3.87 -6.67
N GLU A 74 12.61 4.20 -6.21
CA GLU A 74 12.17 3.83 -4.86
C GLU A 74 11.87 2.32 -4.75
N GLU A 75 11.39 1.68 -5.81
CA GLU A 75 11.13 0.23 -5.85
C GLU A 75 12.41 -0.58 -5.65
N ARG A 76 13.53 -0.15 -6.24
CA ARG A 76 14.85 -0.79 -6.02
C ARG A 76 15.31 -0.72 -4.58
N ARG A 77 14.83 0.26 -3.80
CA ARG A 77 15.26 0.49 -2.40
C ARG A 77 14.34 -0.20 -1.40
N PHE A 78 13.05 -0.24 -1.69
CA PHE A 78 12.04 -0.64 -0.71
C PHE A 78 11.14 -1.81 -1.16
N GLY A 79 11.35 -2.33 -2.37
CA GLY A 79 10.46 -3.31 -2.99
C GLY A 79 9.20 -2.66 -3.54
N ILE A 80 8.12 -3.43 -3.65
CA ILE A 80 6.89 -2.97 -4.31
C ILE A 80 6.33 -1.73 -3.60
N ILE A 81 6.15 -0.64 -4.35
CA ILE A 81 5.61 0.61 -3.81
C ILE A 81 4.09 0.67 -3.99
N PHE A 82 3.38 0.75 -2.88
CA PHE A 82 1.95 1.03 -2.81
C PHE A 82 1.74 2.44 -2.28
N ASP A 83 1.60 3.42 -3.17
CA ASP A 83 1.21 4.77 -2.79
C ASP A 83 -0.31 4.91 -2.61
N ARG A 84 -0.78 6.05 -2.11
CA ARG A 84 -2.19 6.26 -1.76
C ARG A 84 -3.15 5.84 -2.87
N LEU A 85 -2.85 6.22 -4.12
CA LEU A 85 -3.71 5.91 -5.26
C LEU A 85 -3.75 4.42 -5.58
N ARG A 86 -2.60 3.73 -5.53
CA ARG A 86 -2.55 2.27 -5.71
C ARG A 86 -3.25 1.52 -4.59
N ILE A 87 -3.07 1.94 -3.34
CA ILE A 87 -3.75 1.35 -2.18
C ILE A 87 -5.27 1.43 -2.38
N THR A 88 -5.80 2.61 -2.72
CA THR A 88 -7.24 2.78 -2.94
C THR A 88 -7.74 1.97 -4.14
N TYR A 89 -6.96 1.90 -5.22
CA TYR A 89 -7.29 1.12 -6.41
C TYR A 89 -7.42 -0.37 -6.07
N PHE A 90 -6.41 -0.95 -5.40
CA PHE A 90 -6.43 -2.37 -5.04
C PHE A 90 -7.46 -2.69 -3.96
N ALA A 91 -7.68 -1.80 -2.98
CA ALA A 91 -8.73 -1.98 -1.99
C ALA A 91 -10.11 -2.09 -2.64
N ASN A 92 -10.39 -1.26 -3.64
CA ASN A 92 -11.62 -1.36 -4.43
C ASN A 92 -11.66 -2.64 -5.28
N ALA A 93 -10.57 -2.99 -5.96
CA ALA A 93 -10.50 -4.21 -6.78
C ALA A 93 -10.76 -5.48 -5.96
N CYS A 94 -10.28 -5.53 -4.71
CA CYS A 94 -10.52 -6.64 -3.78
C CYS A 94 -12.00 -6.85 -3.46
N MET A 95 -12.85 -5.82 -3.59
CA MET A 95 -14.29 -5.98 -3.40
C MET A 95 -14.94 -6.76 -4.54
N ALA A 96 -14.29 -6.93 -5.69
CA ALA A 96 -14.78 -7.80 -6.75
C ALA A 96 -14.46 -9.28 -6.53
N PHE A 97 -13.68 -9.64 -5.50
CA PHE A 97 -13.33 -11.03 -5.22
C PHE A 97 -14.54 -11.85 -4.78
N ALA A 98 -14.56 -13.14 -5.12
CA ALA A 98 -15.59 -14.06 -4.67
C ALA A 98 -15.53 -14.26 -3.13
N GLU A 99 -16.67 -14.61 -2.54
CA GLU A 99 -16.89 -14.69 -1.09
C GLU A 99 -15.84 -15.51 -0.30
N PRO A 100 -15.36 -16.67 -0.79
CA PRO A 100 -14.30 -17.40 -0.07
C PRO A 100 -13.00 -16.60 0.02
N GLN A 101 -12.61 -15.90 -1.05
CA GLN A 101 -11.38 -15.14 -1.13
C GLN A 101 -11.49 -13.81 -0.37
N ARG A 102 -12.64 -13.14 -0.47
CA ARG A 102 -12.87 -11.86 0.20
C ARG A 102 -12.78 -11.98 1.72
N ARG A 103 -13.26 -13.10 2.30
CA ARG A 103 -13.16 -13.38 3.75
C ARG A 103 -11.74 -13.52 4.30
N HIS A 104 -10.75 -13.74 3.44
CA HIS A 104 -9.34 -13.73 3.85
C HIS A 104 -8.76 -12.31 3.95
N ILE A 105 -9.50 -11.29 3.52
CA ILE A 105 -9.10 -9.88 3.62
C ILE A 105 -9.66 -9.32 4.92
N GLU A 106 -8.76 -9.04 5.86
CA GLU A 106 -9.10 -8.40 7.12
C GLU A 106 -9.78 -7.04 6.89
N GLY A 107 -10.92 -6.81 7.52
CA GLY A 107 -11.65 -5.54 7.41
C GLY A 107 -12.56 -5.41 6.19
N SER A 108 -12.60 -6.41 5.30
CA SER A 108 -13.50 -6.40 4.13
C SER A 108 -14.98 -6.33 4.52
N GLU A 109 -15.36 -6.93 5.65
CA GLU A 109 -16.71 -6.89 6.22
C GLU A 109 -17.16 -5.49 6.66
N ARG A 110 -16.21 -4.56 6.82
CA ARG A 110 -16.47 -3.17 7.21
C ARG A 110 -16.55 -2.22 6.02
N PHE A 111 -16.33 -2.70 4.79
CA PHE A 111 -16.26 -1.83 3.61
C PHE A 111 -17.55 -1.03 3.39
N ASP A 112 -18.73 -1.65 3.54
CA ASP A 112 -20.02 -0.97 3.42
C ASP A 112 -20.20 0.13 4.48
N ARG A 113 -19.67 -0.08 5.69
CA ARG A 113 -19.70 0.93 6.76
C ARG A 113 -18.88 2.15 6.37
N ILE A 114 -17.74 1.95 5.71
CA ILE A 114 -16.89 3.04 5.20
C ILE A 114 -17.64 3.80 4.10
N ILE A 115 -18.29 3.11 3.15
CA ILE A 115 -19.08 3.75 2.10
C ILE A 115 -20.17 4.64 2.71
N THR A 116 -20.95 4.11 3.65
CA THR A 116 -22.01 4.87 4.31
C THR A 116 -21.45 6.08 5.05
N TRP A 117 -20.34 5.90 5.78
CA TRP A 117 -19.68 7.00 6.47
C TRP A 117 -19.21 8.10 5.50
N VAL A 118 -18.53 7.74 4.41
CA VAL A 118 -18.06 8.71 3.39
C VAL A 118 -19.24 9.47 2.78
N LYS A 119 -20.33 8.78 2.43
CA LYS A 119 -21.54 9.42 1.88
C LYS A 119 -22.13 10.43 2.85
N ASN A 120 -22.32 10.05 4.11
CA ASN A 120 -22.87 10.92 5.14
C ASN A 120 -21.95 12.13 5.40
N THR A 121 -20.64 11.92 5.52
CA THR A 121 -19.68 13.00 5.74
C THR A 121 -19.63 13.96 4.55
N SER A 122 -19.70 13.46 3.32
CA SER A 122 -19.71 14.31 2.12
C SER A 122 -20.94 15.21 2.06
N GLN A 123 -22.11 14.68 2.42
CA GLN A 123 -23.35 15.46 2.54
C GLN A 123 -23.24 16.55 3.61
N ILE A 124 -22.75 16.21 4.81
CA ILE A 124 -22.56 17.17 5.90
C ILE A 124 -21.59 18.28 5.48
N ALA A 125 -20.53 17.94 4.75
CA ALA A 125 -19.53 18.88 4.27
C ALA A 125 -19.98 19.74 3.08
N GLY A 126 -21.19 19.52 2.54
CA GLY A 126 -21.68 20.24 1.35
C GLY A 126 -20.93 19.88 0.06
N LEU A 127 -20.21 18.75 0.04
CA LEU A 127 -19.53 18.24 -1.14
C LEU A 127 -20.57 17.46 -1.97
N ALA A 128 -20.82 17.92 -3.20
CA ALA A 128 -21.79 17.31 -4.11
C ALA A 128 -21.53 15.80 -4.28
N GLN A 129 -22.61 15.01 -4.37
CA GLN A 129 -22.52 13.57 -4.58
C GLN A 129 -21.81 13.27 -5.90
N ILE A 130 -20.66 12.57 -5.84
CA ILE A 130 -20.01 11.93 -6.98
C ILE A 130 -20.66 10.56 -7.19
#